data_AF-A0A918WLM5-F1
#
_entry.id   AF-A0A918WLM5-F1
#
_cell.length_a   1.000
_cell.length_b   1.000
_cell.length_c   1.000
_cell.angle_alpha   90.00
_cell.angle_beta   90.00
_cell.angle_gamma   90.00
#
_symmetry.space_group_name_H-M   'P 1'
#
loop_
_entity.id
_entity.type
_entity.pdbx_description
1 polymer ?
#
loop_
_entity_poly.entity_id
_entity_poly.type
_entity_poly.pdbx_seq_one_letter_code
_entity_poly.pdbx_strand_id
1 'polypeptide(L)'
;MKARILKPRLRRDIKSIADRILEELGNPEPPLDLNDVCLLLELDSGYFTSESEGLLRKTFSRMKRAGKQLLRRPTLLCDAIKKFDLRALYIPDQKRILVDDTIPKPKHRWLQAHEIGHSILPWHQEMMLGDDELTPTVTVHSKMEAEANFAGGSLLFLGNRFAEECRDCDPSIKTVMALKKRYGNTLTTTLWRVIEHSGEENPLIGMIGQHPKSFHNEQSNFRHLILSPEFERKFPDPSLKKLEDEIKAYCWGNRGPLGNGEILLTDKNGTTHNFHFETFYNGYDALTLGVHQGEVPAIVSAFGGFGSP
;
A
#
# COMPACT_ATOMS: atom_id res chain seq x y z
N MET A 1 -7.24 -3.80 -9.48
CA MET A 1 -5.99 -3.63 -10.26
C MET A 1 -4.87 -4.26 -9.44
N LYS A 2 -4.15 -5.27 -9.94
CA LYS A 2 -3.07 -5.93 -9.20
C LYS A 2 -1.91 -4.94 -9.07
N ALA A 3 -1.43 -4.68 -7.86
CA ALA A 3 -0.28 -3.81 -7.65
C ALA A 3 0.92 -4.36 -8.43
N ARG A 4 1.68 -3.49 -9.10
CA ARG A 4 2.85 -3.94 -9.85
C ARG A 4 3.92 -4.44 -8.88
N ILE A 5 4.29 -5.71 -9.02
CA ILE A 5 5.33 -6.32 -8.20
C ILE A 5 6.70 -5.88 -8.71
N LEU A 6 7.47 -5.21 -7.86
CA LEU A 6 8.85 -4.83 -8.15
C LEU A 6 9.77 -6.05 -8.05
N LYS A 7 10.79 -6.09 -8.92
CA LYS A 7 11.80 -7.16 -8.87
C LYS A 7 12.52 -7.17 -7.51
N PRO A 8 12.85 -8.33 -6.93
CA PRO A 8 13.48 -8.42 -5.59
C PRO A 8 14.75 -7.59 -5.43
N ARG A 9 15.62 -7.57 -6.46
CA ARG A 9 16.84 -6.75 -6.44
C ARG A 9 16.52 -5.26 -6.31
N LEU A 10 15.61 -4.76 -7.14
CA LEU A 10 15.19 -3.36 -7.10
C LEU A 10 14.55 -2.98 -5.77
N ARG A 11 13.75 -3.87 -5.17
CA ARG A 11 13.21 -3.66 -3.82
C ARG A 11 14.32 -3.50 -2.78
N ARG A 12 15.36 -4.33 -2.83
CA ARG A 12 16.52 -4.20 -1.93
C ARG A 12 17.27 -2.89 -2.15
N ASP A 13 17.47 -2.49 -3.40
CA ASP A 13 18.18 -1.25 -3.73
C ASP A 13 17.39 -0.02 -3.19
N ILE A 14 16.09 0.05 -3.45
CA ILE A 14 15.22 1.12 -2.92
C ILE A 14 15.18 1.11 -1.39
N LYS A 15 15.06 -0.08 -0.78
CA LYS A 15 15.04 -0.21 0.67
C LYS A 15 16.35 0.28 1.29
N SER A 16 17.50 -0.07 0.70
CA SER A 16 18.81 0.39 1.19
C SER A 16 18.94 1.91 1.16
N ILE A 17 18.34 2.59 0.18
CA ILE A 17 18.30 4.06 0.15
C ILE A 17 17.45 4.59 1.32
N ALA A 18 16.26 4.03 1.52
CA ALA A 18 15.39 4.43 2.64
C ALA A 18 16.04 4.16 4.01
N ASP A 19 16.69 3.00 4.18
CA ASP A 19 17.38 2.64 5.42
C ASP A 19 18.50 3.64 5.75
N ARG A 20 19.30 4.07 4.75
CA ARG A 20 20.35 5.08 4.96
C ARG A 20 19.80 6.42 5.44
N ILE A 21 18.67 6.86 4.88
CA ILE A 21 17.99 8.09 5.33
C ILE A 21 17.56 7.94 6.79
N LEU A 22 17.01 6.79 7.17
CA LEU A 22 16.60 6.52 8.55
C LEU A 22 17.81 6.48 9.50
N GLU A 23 18.94 5.91 9.07
CA GLU A 23 20.20 5.89 9.81
C GLU A 23 20.77 7.31 10.01
N GLU A 24 20.76 8.14 8.97
CA GLU A 24 21.20 9.54 9.04
C GLU A 24 20.31 10.39 9.96
N LEU A 25 19.02 10.06 10.07
CA LEU A 25 18.09 10.63 11.06
C LEU A 25 18.27 10.06 12.48
N GLY A 26 19.23 9.15 12.69
CA GLY A 26 19.50 8.54 13.99
C GLY A 26 18.54 7.43 14.38
N ASN A 27 17.94 6.73 13.41
CA ASN A 27 16.98 5.63 13.59
C ASN A 27 15.78 6.02 14.47
N PRO A 28 14.95 6.97 14.02
CA PRO A 28 13.87 7.54 14.82
C PRO A 28 12.83 6.51 15.27
N GLU A 29 12.16 6.79 16.39
CA GLU A 29 10.98 6.04 16.82
C GLU A 29 9.75 6.38 15.95
N PRO A 30 8.81 5.44 15.76
CA PRO A 30 7.57 5.73 15.04
C PRO A 30 6.65 6.67 15.84
N PRO A 31 5.88 7.55 15.16
CA PRO A 31 5.83 7.74 13.71
C PRO A 31 6.98 8.63 13.19
N LEU A 32 7.53 8.30 12.02
CA LEU A 32 8.54 9.12 11.34
C LEU A 32 8.03 10.56 11.10
N ASP A 33 8.76 11.59 11.51
CA ASP A 33 8.46 12.96 11.11
C ASP A 33 8.96 13.20 9.68
N LEU A 34 8.05 13.51 8.75
CA LEU A 34 8.43 13.78 7.37
C LEU A 34 9.08 15.16 7.21
N ASN A 35 8.92 16.07 8.17
CA ASN A 35 9.63 17.35 8.15
C ASN A 35 11.13 17.14 8.36
N ASP A 36 11.52 16.23 9.25
CA ASP A 36 12.93 15.88 9.47
C ASP A 36 13.53 15.24 8.22
N VAL A 37 12.77 14.36 7.55
CA VAL A 37 13.18 13.77 6.26
C VAL A 37 13.34 14.87 5.19
N CYS A 38 12.39 15.79 5.09
CA CYS A 38 12.48 16.92 4.17
C CYS A 38 13.68 17.82 4.50
N LEU A 39 13.94 18.11 5.76
CA LEU A 39 15.09 18.92 6.20
C LEU A 39 16.42 18.26 5.82
N LEU A 40 16.58 16.96 6.11
CA LEU A 40 17.77 16.19 5.76
C LEU A 40 18.03 16.18 4.24
N LEU A 41 16.98 16.05 3.44
CA LEU A 41 17.07 16.00 1.98
C LEU A 41 17.09 17.39 1.30
N GLU A 42 17.04 18.46 2.10
CA GLU A 42 16.88 19.85 1.65
C GLU A 42 15.65 20.05 0.75
N LEU A 43 14.57 19.33 1.05
CA LEU A 43 13.29 19.44 0.36
C LEU A 43 12.43 20.54 0.97
N ASP A 44 11.90 21.41 0.12
CA ASP A 44 10.88 22.38 0.49
C ASP A 44 9.48 21.76 0.29
N SER A 45 8.67 21.69 1.34
CA SER A 45 7.30 21.17 1.26
C SER A 45 6.28 22.29 1.33
N GLY A 46 5.36 22.34 0.37
CA GLY A 46 4.25 23.30 0.34
C GLY A 46 2.91 22.64 0.02
N TYR A 47 1.84 23.38 0.26
CA TYR A 47 0.48 22.97 -0.05
C TYR A 47 -0.10 23.82 -1.19
N PHE A 48 -0.96 23.23 -2.01
CA PHE A 48 -1.70 23.94 -3.07
C PHE A 48 -3.17 23.51 -3.04
N THR A 49 -4.09 24.36 -3.47
CA THR A 49 -5.50 24.05 -3.79
C THR A 49 -5.80 24.37 -5.25
N SER A 50 -6.94 23.95 -5.79
CA SER A 50 -7.43 24.39 -7.11
C SER A 50 -7.55 25.92 -7.24
N GLU A 51 -7.78 26.64 -6.12
CA GLU A 51 -7.80 28.11 -6.06
C GLU A 51 -6.40 28.73 -5.88
N SER A 52 -5.39 27.92 -5.53
CA SER A 52 -4.00 28.33 -5.44
C SER A 52 -3.31 28.36 -6.81
N GLU A 53 -4.05 28.62 -7.89
CA GLU A 53 -3.49 28.88 -9.22
C GLU A 53 -2.33 29.88 -9.13
N GLY A 54 -2.36 30.82 -8.18
CA GLY A 54 -1.27 31.72 -7.85
C GLY A 54 0.04 31.05 -7.41
N LEU A 55 0.04 30.02 -6.54
CA LEU A 55 1.26 29.35 -6.06
C LEU A 55 1.84 28.44 -7.14
N LEU A 56 0.99 27.64 -7.80
CA LEU A 56 1.38 26.83 -8.94
C LEU A 56 1.92 27.73 -10.07
N ARG A 57 1.19 28.77 -10.47
CA ARG A 57 1.64 29.74 -11.49
C ARG A 57 2.88 30.52 -11.05
N LYS A 58 3.06 30.87 -9.77
CA LYS A 58 4.30 31.50 -9.27
C LYS A 58 5.48 30.53 -9.34
N THR A 59 5.27 29.28 -8.97
CA THR A 59 6.28 28.21 -9.06
C THR A 59 6.66 27.98 -10.52
N PHE A 60 5.67 27.80 -11.41
CA PHE A 60 5.87 27.64 -12.85
C PHE A 60 6.44 28.88 -13.55
N SER A 61 6.09 30.09 -13.12
CA SER A 61 6.67 31.33 -13.67
C SER A 61 8.09 31.58 -13.18
N ARG A 62 8.43 31.21 -11.94
CA ARG A 62 9.82 31.16 -11.46
C ARG A 62 10.63 30.13 -12.24
N MET A 63 10.06 28.95 -12.50
CA MET A 63 10.67 27.98 -13.41
C MET A 63 10.92 28.65 -14.76
N LYS A 64 9.91 29.23 -15.43
CA LYS A 64 10.04 29.91 -16.73
C LYS A 64 11.17 30.95 -16.79
N ARG A 65 11.42 31.67 -15.69
CA ARG A 65 12.48 32.70 -15.59
C ARG A 65 13.88 32.14 -15.32
N ALA A 66 13.98 30.94 -14.75
CA ALA A 66 15.24 30.35 -14.31
C ALA A 66 16.01 29.58 -15.41
N GLY A 67 15.42 29.36 -16.60
CA GLY A 67 16.13 28.81 -17.76
C GLY A 67 16.74 27.40 -17.57
N LYS A 68 16.27 26.61 -16.59
CA LYS A 68 16.68 25.21 -16.37
C LYS A 68 15.93 24.22 -17.26
N GLN A 69 16.55 23.07 -17.52
CA GLN A 69 16.25 22.11 -18.60
C GLN A 69 14.78 21.67 -18.74
N LEU A 70 13.95 21.69 -17.69
CA LEU A 70 12.50 21.42 -17.75
C LEU A 70 11.65 22.43 -18.57
N LEU A 71 12.28 23.37 -19.28
CA LEU A 71 11.66 24.61 -19.75
C LEU A 71 11.58 24.78 -21.26
N ARG A 72 10.65 24.06 -21.87
CA ARG A 72 9.98 24.63 -23.05
C ARG A 72 8.48 24.87 -22.87
N ARG A 73 7.80 24.23 -21.92
CA ARG A 73 6.33 24.34 -21.81
C ARG A 73 5.78 24.20 -20.38
N PRO A 74 5.86 25.26 -19.54
CA PRO A 74 5.26 25.26 -18.19
C PRO A 74 3.74 25.03 -18.18
N THR A 75 3.05 25.27 -19.30
CA THR A 75 1.64 24.90 -19.48
C THR A 75 1.43 23.39 -19.49
N LEU A 76 2.37 22.59 -20.01
CA LEU A 76 2.26 21.13 -20.02
C LEU A 76 2.29 20.51 -18.61
N LEU A 77 2.96 21.13 -17.63
CA LEU A 77 2.94 20.63 -16.25
C LEU A 77 1.60 20.94 -15.57
N CYS A 78 1.04 22.14 -15.78
CA CYS A 78 -0.31 22.48 -15.33
C CYS A 78 -1.37 21.58 -16.00
N ASP A 79 -1.23 21.36 -17.31
CA ASP A 79 -2.12 20.50 -18.08
C ASP A 79 -1.95 19.04 -17.65
N ALA A 80 -0.75 18.59 -17.30
CA ALA A 80 -0.50 17.27 -16.74
C ALA A 80 -1.14 17.12 -15.35
N ILE A 81 -0.98 18.09 -14.44
CA ILE A 81 -1.63 18.08 -13.12
C ILE A 81 -3.16 17.97 -13.28
N LYS A 82 -3.75 18.75 -14.19
CA LYS A 82 -5.20 18.73 -14.47
C LYS A 82 -5.65 17.46 -15.22
N LYS A 83 -4.83 16.95 -16.15
CA LYS A 83 -5.13 15.77 -16.99
C LYS A 83 -4.91 14.45 -16.27
N PHE A 84 -4.00 14.41 -15.29
CA PHE A 84 -3.64 13.22 -14.52
C PHE A 84 -4.17 13.24 -13.07
N ASP A 85 -4.94 14.24 -12.67
CA ASP A 85 -5.54 14.38 -11.31
C ASP A 85 -4.49 14.21 -10.20
N LEU A 86 -3.34 14.86 -10.37
CA LEU A 86 -2.20 14.72 -9.46
C LEU A 86 -2.51 15.36 -8.10
N ARG A 87 -2.60 14.52 -7.06
CA ARG A 87 -2.87 14.92 -5.66
C ARG A 87 -1.64 15.41 -4.92
N ALA A 88 -0.46 15.14 -5.47
CA ALA A 88 0.82 15.69 -5.05
C ALA A 88 1.81 15.69 -6.23
N LEU A 89 2.90 16.45 -6.12
CA LEU A 89 3.93 16.57 -7.14
C LEU A 89 5.28 16.96 -6.53
N TYR A 90 6.32 16.22 -6.89
CA TYR A 90 7.73 16.59 -6.72
C TYR A 90 8.29 17.36 -7.93
N ILE A 91 9.01 18.44 -7.67
CA ILE A 91 9.69 19.29 -8.65
C ILE A 91 11.21 19.21 -8.42
N PRO A 92 11.95 18.39 -9.20
CA PRO A 92 13.36 18.10 -8.95
C PRO A 92 14.27 19.34 -8.89
N ASP A 93 14.15 20.24 -9.87
CA ASP A 93 15.00 21.45 -9.99
C ASP A 93 14.92 22.42 -8.80
N GLN A 94 13.83 22.34 -8.03
CA GLN A 94 13.56 23.18 -6.88
C GLN A 94 13.63 22.41 -5.56
N LYS A 95 13.88 21.10 -5.61
CA LYS A 95 13.75 20.20 -4.46
C LYS A 95 12.41 20.43 -3.74
N ARG A 96 11.32 20.61 -4.48
CA ARG A 96 10.04 21.05 -3.90
C ARG A 96 8.95 20.00 -4.03
N ILE A 97 8.24 19.73 -2.93
CA ILE A 97 7.07 18.86 -2.88
C ILE A 97 5.83 19.74 -2.71
N LEU A 98 4.80 19.49 -3.51
CA LEU A 98 3.51 20.16 -3.45
C LEU A 98 2.41 19.14 -3.20
N VAL A 99 1.59 19.34 -2.18
CA VAL A 99 0.44 18.45 -1.86
C VAL A 99 -0.87 19.22 -1.99
N ASP A 100 -1.88 18.59 -2.59
CA ASP A 100 -3.22 19.15 -2.69
C ASP A 100 -3.90 19.22 -1.30
N ASP A 101 -4.18 20.43 -0.83
CA ASP A 101 -4.74 20.68 0.50
C ASP A 101 -6.24 20.37 0.62
N THR A 102 -6.91 20.10 -0.51
CA THR A 102 -8.32 19.64 -0.52
C THR A 102 -8.44 18.16 -0.13
N ILE A 103 -7.33 17.42 -0.16
CA ILE A 103 -7.30 16.02 0.23
C ILE A 103 -7.48 15.91 1.76
N PRO A 104 -8.15 14.86 2.27
CA PRO A 104 -8.21 14.64 3.71
C PRO A 104 -6.81 14.52 4.31
N LYS A 105 -6.51 15.30 5.36
CA LYS A 105 -5.22 15.34 6.07
C LYS A 105 -4.59 13.96 6.35
N PRO A 106 -5.33 12.90 6.74
CA PRO A 106 -4.74 11.58 6.94
C PRO A 106 -4.05 10.97 5.71
N LYS A 107 -4.38 11.43 4.49
CA LYS A 107 -3.75 10.98 3.25
C LYS A 107 -2.52 11.80 2.86
N HIS A 108 -2.33 12.99 3.43
CA HIS A 108 -1.20 13.87 3.09
C HIS A 108 0.13 13.20 3.41
N ARG A 109 0.22 12.52 4.56
CA ARG A 109 1.41 11.78 4.97
C ARG A 109 1.86 10.77 3.92
N TRP A 110 0.91 10.02 3.34
CA TRP A 110 1.21 9.06 2.29
C TRP A 110 1.65 9.75 1.00
N LEU A 111 0.95 10.80 0.58
CA LEU A 111 1.27 11.56 -0.62
C LEU A 111 2.67 12.20 -0.51
N GLN A 112 2.98 12.86 0.61
CA GLN A 112 4.29 13.47 0.82
C GLN A 112 5.40 12.42 0.82
N ALA A 113 5.21 11.27 1.49
CA ALA A 113 6.20 10.20 1.46
C ALA A 113 6.40 9.59 0.06
N HIS A 114 5.33 9.51 -0.74
CA HIS A 114 5.41 9.11 -2.14
C HIS A 114 6.26 10.09 -2.96
N GLU A 115 6.05 11.40 -2.80
CA GLU A 115 6.87 12.41 -3.48
C GLU A 115 8.33 12.42 -2.99
N ILE A 116 8.57 12.18 -1.69
CA ILE A 116 9.93 11.92 -1.19
C ILE A 116 10.52 10.69 -1.90
N GLY A 117 9.73 9.64 -2.10
CA GLY A 117 10.10 8.48 -2.90
C GLY A 117 10.58 8.84 -4.31
N HIS A 118 9.94 9.80 -4.98
CA HIS A 118 10.45 10.31 -6.26
C HIS A 118 11.78 11.05 -6.11
N SER A 119 11.96 11.81 -5.04
CA SER A 119 13.18 12.61 -4.81
C SER A 119 14.42 11.78 -4.52
N ILE A 120 14.29 10.65 -3.80
CA ILE A 120 15.43 9.89 -3.30
C ILE A 120 15.95 8.82 -4.26
N LEU A 121 15.21 8.54 -5.35
CA LEU A 121 15.61 7.56 -6.35
C LEU A 121 16.39 8.27 -7.47
N PRO A 122 17.72 8.04 -7.61
CA PRO A 122 18.54 8.81 -8.54
C PRO A 122 18.08 8.68 -10.00
N TRP A 123 17.65 7.48 -10.39
CA TRP A 123 17.13 7.20 -11.74
C TRP A 123 15.76 7.86 -12.00
N HIS A 124 15.01 8.29 -10.97
CA HIS A 124 13.85 9.15 -11.17
C HIS A 124 14.28 10.57 -11.51
N GLN A 125 15.32 11.10 -10.85
CA GLN A 125 15.83 12.45 -11.15
C GLN A 125 16.39 12.54 -12.57
N GLU A 126 17.23 11.59 -12.97
CA GLU A 126 17.78 11.53 -14.34
C GLU A 126 16.69 11.45 -15.40
N MET A 127 15.63 10.69 -15.12
CA MET A 127 14.50 10.55 -16.05
C MET A 127 13.58 11.77 -16.07
N MET A 128 13.45 12.49 -14.94
CA MET A 128 12.68 13.74 -14.87
C MET A 128 13.45 14.97 -15.37
N LEU A 129 14.79 14.90 -15.45
CA LEU A 129 15.68 15.96 -15.92
C LEU A 129 16.32 15.69 -17.30
N GLY A 130 16.17 14.47 -17.84
CA GLY A 130 16.74 14.01 -19.10
C GLY A 130 16.05 14.57 -20.36
N ASP A 131 16.66 14.29 -21.53
CA ASP A 131 16.38 14.94 -22.82
C ASP A 131 14.93 14.77 -23.36
N ASP A 132 14.41 15.84 -23.99
CA ASP A 132 12.99 16.15 -24.22
C ASP A 132 12.31 15.36 -25.38
N GLU A 133 13.02 14.49 -26.08
CA GLU A 133 12.49 13.83 -27.29
C GLU A 133 11.66 12.57 -27.01
N LEU A 134 11.68 12.06 -25.77
CA LEU A 134 10.98 10.82 -25.40
C LEU A 134 10.00 11.08 -24.26
N THR A 135 8.71 11.17 -24.59
CA THR A 135 7.66 11.06 -23.58
C THR A 135 7.75 9.66 -22.94
N PRO A 136 7.85 9.53 -21.61
CA PRO A 136 7.83 8.25 -20.95
C PRO A 136 6.59 7.46 -21.38
N THR A 137 6.78 6.22 -21.85
CA THR A 137 5.62 5.38 -22.13
C THR A 137 4.83 5.15 -20.84
N VAL A 138 3.51 4.91 -20.95
CA VAL A 138 2.63 4.59 -19.81
C VAL A 138 3.25 3.50 -18.93
N THR A 139 3.91 2.52 -19.55
CA THR A 139 4.55 1.41 -18.82
C THR A 139 5.74 1.83 -17.96
N VAL A 140 6.47 2.88 -18.35
CA VAL A 140 7.60 3.42 -17.58
C VAL A 140 7.08 4.30 -16.44
N HIS A 141 6.08 5.15 -16.70
CA HIS A 141 5.41 5.91 -15.64
C HIS A 141 4.88 4.96 -14.54
N SER A 142 4.17 3.89 -14.91
CA SER A 142 3.69 2.91 -13.93
C SER A 142 4.81 2.12 -13.21
N LYS A 143 6.07 2.13 -13.69
CA LYS A 143 7.21 1.60 -12.91
C LYS A 143 7.60 2.61 -11.83
N MET A 144 7.81 3.86 -12.23
CA MET A 144 8.23 4.93 -11.34
C MET A 144 7.23 5.11 -10.19
N GLU A 145 5.94 5.09 -10.48
CA GLU A 145 4.89 5.14 -9.45
C GLU A 145 4.97 4.00 -8.45
N ALA A 146 5.23 2.77 -8.92
CA ALA A 146 5.36 1.61 -8.04
C ALA A 146 6.63 1.69 -7.18
N GLU A 147 7.73 2.20 -7.74
CA GLU A 147 9.01 2.42 -7.05
C GLU A 147 8.89 3.52 -6.00
N ALA A 148 8.28 4.66 -6.32
CA ALA A 148 8.04 5.76 -5.39
C ALA A 148 7.09 5.35 -4.25
N ASN A 149 6.02 4.60 -4.55
CA ASN A 149 5.15 4.01 -3.53
C ASN A 149 5.90 3.04 -2.60
N PHE A 150 6.81 2.24 -3.15
CA PHE A 150 7.63 1.32 -2.36
C PHE A 150 8.63 2.07 -1.47
N ALA A 151 9.30 3.10 -2.00
CA ALA A 151 10.22 3.97 -1.29
C ALA A 151 9.54 4.73 -0.14
N GLY A 152 8.44 5.44 -0.43
CA GLY A 152 7.66 6.17 0.56
C GLY A 152 7.11 5.25 1.64
N GLY A 153 6.62 4.07 1.26
CA GLY A 153 6.21 3.06 2.24
C GLY A 153 7.37 2.54 3.10
N SER A 154 8.57 2.37 2.55
CA SER A 154 9.74 1.93 3.33
C SER A 154 10.12 2.97 4.40
N LEU A 155 10.01 4.27 4.09
CA LEU A 155 10.19 5.35 5.07
C LEU A 155 9.08 5.35 6.13
N LEU A 156 7.81 5.36 5.72
CA LEU A 156 6.67 5.47 6.63
C LEU A 156 6.54 4.32 7.62
N PHE A 157 7.13 3.17 7.31
CA PHE A 157 7.17 1.99 8.15
C PHE A 157 8.56 1.73 8.74
N LEU A 158 9.49 2.69 8.66
CA LEU A 158 10.82 2.61 9.29
C LEU A 158 11.61 1.34 8.90
N GLY A 159 11.52 0.92 7.64
CA GLY A 159 12.28 -0.21 7.09
C GLY A 159 12.06 -1.52 7.88
N ASN A 160 13.16 -2.10 8.38
CA ASN A 160 13.14 -3.39 9.08
C ASN A 160 12.40 -3.37 10.41
N ARG A 161 12.33 -2.21 11.08
CA ARG A 161 11.73 -2.11 12.41
C ARG A 161 10.27 -2.57 12.39
N PHE A 162 9.48 -2.13 11.40
CA PHE A 162 8.09 -2.60 11.28
C PHE A 162 7.98 -4.08 10.97
N ALA A 163 8.89 -4.62 10.15
CA ALA A 163 8.90 -6.04 9.83
C ALA A 163 9.26 -6.90 11.06
N GLU A 164 10.16 -6.42 11.93
CA GLU A 164 10.46 -7.02 13.23
C GLU A 164 9.24 -6.96 14.16
N GLU A 165 8.64 -5.79 14.35
CA GLU A 165 7.46 -5.64 15.20
C GLU A 165 6.26 -6.47 14.70
N CYS A 166 6.12 -6.66 13.38
CA CYS A 166 5.12 -7.57 12.81
C CYS A 166 5.39 -9.03 13.15
N ARG A 167 6.66 -9.47 13.10
CA ARG A 167 7.05 -10.85 13.44
C ARG A 167 6.93 -11.14 14.94
N ASP A 168 7.07 -10.11 15.76
CA ASP A 168 6.94 -10.22 17.22
C ASP A 168 5.47 -10.20 17.71
N CYS A 169 4.51 -10.01 16.81
CA CYS A 169 3.09 -9.96 17.12
C CYS A 169 2.30 -11.03 16.38
N ASP A 170 1.29 -11.60 17.03
CA ASP A 170 0.31 -12.43 16.31
C ASP A 170 -0.50 -11.56 15.33
N PRO A 171 -0.62 -11.98 14.05
CA PRO A 171 -1.39 -11.23 13.06
C PRO A 171 -2.88 -11.26 13.44
N SER A 172 -3.45 -10.08 13.66
CA SER A 172 -4.88 -9.89 13.93
C SER A 172 -5.29 -8.47 13.51
N ILE A 173 -6.59 -8.22 13.34
CA ILE A 173 -7.10 -6.86 13.10
C ILE A 173 -6.74 -5.93 14.27
N LYS A 174 -6.73 -6.44 15.49
CA LYS A 174 -6.29 -5.70 16.68
C LYS A 174 -4.82 -5.27 16.57
N THR A 175 -3.93 -6.18 16.16
CA THR A 175 -2.51 -5.90 15.92
C THR A 175 -2.35 -4.84 14.83
N VAL A 176 -3.08 -4.96 13.72
CA VAL A 176 -3.07 -3.97 12.64
C VAL A 176 -3.50 -2.58 13.15
N MET A 177 -4.51 -2.48 14.00
CA MET A 177 -4.93 -1.19 14.59
C MET A 177 -3.87 -0.60 15.54
N ALA A 178 -3.21 -1.44 16.33
CA ALA A 178 -2.14 -1.01 17.22
C ALA A 178 -0.96 -0.45 16.43
N LEU A 179 -0.51 -1.17 15.41
CA LEU A 179 0.56 -0.75 14.50
C LEU A 179 0.17 0.51 13.71
N LYS A 180 -1.09 0.61 13.26
CA LYS A 180 -1.61 1.82 12.60
C LYS A 180 -1.46 3.04 13.50
N LYS A 181 -1.82 2.90 14.79
CA LYS A 181 -1.70 3.99 15.78
C LYS A 181 -0.23 4.35 16.02
N ARG A 182 0.63 3.35 16.20
CA ARG A 182 2.06 3.51 16.47
C ARG A 182 2.79 4.22 15.32
N TYR A 183 2.55 3.81 14.08
CA TYR A 183 3.24 4.35 12.89
C TYR A 183 2.53 5.56 12.25
N GLY A 184 1.34 5.92 12.71
CA GLY A 184 0.58 7.06 12.20
C GLY A 184 0.08 6.88 10.76
N ASN A 185 -0.03 5.64 10.28
CA ASN A 185 -0.43 5.32 8.91
C ASN A 185 -1.94 5.02 8.79
N THR A 186 -2.42 4.79 7.57
CA THR A 186 -3.83 4.41 7.35
C THR A 186 -4.05 2.94 7.66
N LEU A 187 -5.29 2.56 8.01
CA LEU A 187 -5.62 1.17 8.34
C LEU A 187 -5.37 0.24 7.13
N THR A 188 -5.73 0.70 5.93
CA THR A 188 -5.51 0.02 4.64
C THR A 188 -4.04 -0.29 4.39
N THR A 189 -3.16 0.72 4.50
CA THR A 189 -1.73 0.55 4.21
C THR A 189 -1.05 -0.29 5.28
N THR A 190 -1.46 -0.13 6.55
CA THR A 190 -0.96 -0.95 7.65
C THR A 190 -1.33 -2.41 7.47
N LEU A 191 -2.61 -2.72 7.15
CA LEU A 191 -3.04 -4.10 6.88
C LEU A 191 -2.20 -4.76 5.79
N TRP A 192 -1.98 -4.03 4.69
CA TRP A 192 -1.17 -4.53 3.58
C TRP A 192 0.25 -4.90 4.03
N ARG A 193 0.91 -4.03 4.81
CA ARG A 193 2.27 -4.28 5.31
C ARG A 193 2.32 -5.39 6.35
N VAL A 194 1.32 -5.53 7.21
CA VAL A 194 1.22 -6.66 8.16
C VAL A 194 1.14 -7.99 7.40
N ILE A 195 0.29 -8.08 6.36
CA ILE A 195 0.16 -9.30 5.55
C ILE A 195 1.47 -9.62 4.82
N GLU A 196 2.15 -8.59 4.32
CA GLU A 196 3.42 -8.76 3.61
C GLU A 196 4.53 -9.31 4.52
N HIS A 197 4.70 -8.74 5.72
CA HIS A 197 5.82 -9.09 6.61
C HIS A 197 5.52 -10.25 7.55
N SER A 198 4.33 -10.29 8.15
CA SER A 198 3.95 -11.41 9.03
C SER A 198 3.67 -12.68 8.22
N GLY A 199 3.44 -12.52 6.91
CA GLY A 199 3.12 -13.61 6.00
C GLY A 199 4.30 -14.17 5.21
N GLU A 200 5.54 -13.85 5.60
CA GLU A 200 6.75 -14.44 5.01
C GLU A 200 6.86 -15.95 5.32
N GLU A 201 6.42 -16.38 6.50
CA GLU A 201 6.50 -17.78 6.96
C GLU A 201 5.12 -18.42 7.22
N ASN A 202 4.09 -17.60 7.47
CA ASN A 202 2.73 -18.08 7.72
C ASN A 202 1.77 -17.59 6.62
N PRO A 203 0.96 -18.45 5.97
CA PRO A 203 0.01 -18.00 4.96
C PRO A 203 -1.03 -17.01 5.53
N LEU A 204 -0.99 -15.78 5.04
CA LEU A 204 -1.99 -14.74 5.30
C LEU A 204 -2.68 -14.29 4.00
N ILE A 205 -3.94 -13.92 4.15
CA ILE A 205 -4.77 -13.33 3.10
C ILE A 205 -5.49 -12.11 3.66
N GLY A 206 -5.63 -11.05 2.87
CA GLY A 206 -6.44 -9.90 3.25
C GLY A 206 -7.24 -9.31 2.12
N MET A 207 -8.35 -8.70 2.48
CA MET A 207 -9.32 -8.16 1.52
C MET A 207 -9.77 -6.78 1.98
N ILE A 208 -9.86 -5.85 1.04
CA ILE A 208 -10.28 -4.47 1.31
C ILE A 208 -11.37 -4.09 0.32
N GLY A 209 -12.52 -3.65 0.82
CA GLY A 209 -13.72 -3.48 0.03
C GLY A 209 -14.76 -2.59 0.67
N GLN A 210 -15.94 -2.55 0.06
CA GLN A 210 -17.13 -2.01 0.68
C GLN A 210 -17.61 -2.93 1.82
N HIS A 211 -18.60 -2.44 2.58
CA HIS A 211 -19.25 -3.26 3.60
C HIS A 211 -19.78 -4.57 2.98
N PRO A 212 -19.53 -5.76 3.57
CA PRO A 212 -19.92 -7.04 2.96
C PRO A 212 -21.44 -7.17 2.69
N LYS A 213 -22.26 -6.47 3.49
CA LYS A 213 -23.72 -6.39 3.33
C LYS A 213 -24.23 -5.22 2.45
N SER A 214 -23.35 -4.41 1.86
CA SER A 214 -23.79 -3.41 0.88
C SER A 214 -24.14 -4.11 -0.43
N PHE A 215 -25.38 -3.93 -0.89
CA PHE A 215 -25.90 -4.49 -2.12
C PHE A 215 -25.70 -3.50 -3.27
N HIS A 216 -24.57 -3.57 -3.97
CA HIS A 216 -24.41 -2.91 -5.25
C HIS A 216 -23.79 -3.87 -6.27
N ASN A 217 -24.67 -4.50 -7.07
CA ASN A 217 -24.40 -5.33 -8.24
C ASN A 217 -23.74 -6.70 -8.01
N GLU A 218 -23.74 -7.53 -9.06
CA GLU A 218 -23.13 -8.88 -9.12
C GLU A 218 -21.58 -8.87 -9.10
N GLN A 219 -20.96 -7.71 -8.93
CA GLN A 219 -19.51 -7.55 -8.89
C GLN A 219 -19.00 -7.60 -7.44
N SER A 220 -17.79 -8.13 -7.27
CA SER A 220 -17.13 -8.25 -5.97
C SER A 220 -17.12 -6.93 -5.20
N ASN A 221 -17.50 -6.98 -3.92
CA ASN A 221 -17.46 -5.83 -3.01
C ASN A 221 -16.01 -5.47 -2.62
N PHE A 222 -15.05 -6.37 -2.86
CA PHE A 222 -13.64 -6.16 -2.56
C PHE A 222 -12.88 -5.60 -3.77
N ARG A 223 -12.22 -4.46 -3.55
CA ARG A 223 -11.38 -3.81 -4.57
C ARG A 223 -9.92 -4.25 -4.53
N HIS A 224 -9.47 -4.79 -3.39
CA HIS A 224 -8.12 -5.31 -3.21
C HIS A 224 -8.17 -6.70 -2.55
N LEU A 225 -7.43 -7.64 -3.16
CA LEU A 225 -7.02 -8.91 -2.59
C LEU A 225 -5.50 -8.84 -2.38
N ILE A 226 -5.07 -9.15 -1.16
CA ILE A 226 -3.68 -9.08 -0.72
C ILE A 226 -3.31 -10.49 -0.28
N LEU A 227 -2.35 -11.09 -0.97
CA LEU A 227 -1.83 -12.42 -0.63
C LEU A 227 -0.43 -12.22 -0.07
N SER A 228 -0.15 -12.86 1.06
CA SER A 228 1.20 -12.92 1.59
C SER A 228 2.13 -13.76 0.71
N PRO A 229 3.47 -13.57 0.82
CA PRO A 229 4.43 -14.39 0.09
C PRO A 229 4.22 -15.90 0.27
N GLU A 230 4.00 -16.34 1.51
CA GLU A 230 3.81 -17.76 1.81
C GLU A 230 2.46 -18.28 1.29
N PHE A 231 1.41 -17.45 1.31
CA PHE A 231 0.13 -17.80 0.70
C PHE A 231 0.27 -18.00 -0.82
N GLU A 232 0.90 -17.06 -1.54
CA GLU A 232 1.13 -17.18 -2.99
C GLU A 232 1.95 -18.43 -3.33
N ARG A 233 2.85 -18.84 -2.44
CA ARG A 233 3.65 -20.07 -2.60
C ARG A 233 2.81 -21.33 -2.43
N LYS A 234 2.03 -21.44 -1.34
CA LYS A 234 1.31 -22.67 -0.95
C LYS A 234 -0.07 -22.83 -1.58
N PHE A 235 -0.82 -21.75 -1.77
CA PHE A 235 -2.23 -21.78 -2.16
C PHE A 235 -2.45 -21.28 -3.58
N PRO A 236 -3.42 -21.82 -4.32
CA PRO A 236 -3.87 -21.21 -5.57
C PRO A 236 -4.54 -19.86 -5.30
N ASP A 237 -4.71 -19.05 -6.36
CA ASP A 237 -5.52 -17.83 -6.26
C ASP A 237 -6.95 -18.20 -5.79
N PRO A 238 -7.43 -17.61 -4.69
CA PRO A 238 -8.70 -18.02 -4.09
C PRO A 238 -9.89 -17.49 -4.90
N SER A 239 -11.00 -18.23 -4.88
CA SER A 239 -12.26 -17.76 -5.43
C SER A 239 -12.80 -16.59 -4.61
N LEU A 240 -12.74 -15.38 -5.16
CA LEU A 240 -13.24 -14.16 -4.51
C LEU A 240 -14.73 -14.29 -4.14
N LYS A 241 -15.55 -14.88 -5.02
CA LYS A 241 -16.97 -15.09 -4.76
C LYS A 241 -17.20 -16.01 -3.55
N LYS A 242 -16.46 -17.12 -3.46
CA LYS A 242 -16.56 -18.04 -2.33
C LYS A 242 -16.16 -17.35 -1.02
N LEU A 243 -15.03 -16.63 -1.04
CA LEU A 243 -14.58 -15.88 0.14
C LEU A 243 -15.61 -14.82 0.56
N GLU A 244 -16.21 -14.12 -0.39
CA GLU A 244 -17.27 -13.15 -0.10
C GLU A 244 -18.48 -13.76 0.58
N ASP A 245 -18.96 -14.90 0.08
CA ASP A 245 -20.13 -15.56 0.64
C ASP A 245 -19.86 -16.04 2.07
N GLU A 246 -18.68 -16.61 2.33
CA GLU A 246 -18.23 -17.02 3.67
C GLU A 246 -18.08 -15.81 4.62
N ILE A 247 -17.48 -14.71 4.15
CA ILE A 247 -17.32 -13.48 4.95
C ILE A 247 -18.67 -12.85 5.27
N LYS A 248 -19.59 -12.80 4.30
CA LYS A 248 -20.95 -12.30 4.51
C LYS A 248 -21.69 -13.12 5.57
N ALA A 249 -21.46 -14.43 5.62
CA ALA A 249 -22.14 -15.32 6.56
C ALA A 249 -21.82 -14.98 8.02
N TYR A 250 -20.58 -14.60 8.33
CA TYR A 250 -20.20 -14.20 9.69
C TYR A 250 -20.28 -12.69 9.95
N CYS A 251 -20.43 -11.81 8.95
CA CYS A 251 -20.45 -10.37 9.23
C CYS A 251 -21.79 -9.89 9.84
N TRP A 252 -21.72 -9.14 10.94
CA TRP A 252 -22.81 -8.43 11.61
C TRP A 252 -22.45 -6.96 11.88
N GLY A 253 -23.45 -6.12 12.16
CA GLY A 253 -23.25 -4.70 12.45
C GLY A 253 -23.07 -3.81 11.22
N ASN A 254 -22.89 -2.51 11.49
CA ASN A 254 -22.83 -1.44 10.46
C ASN A 254 -21.51 -0.64 10.50
N ARG A 255 -20.72 -0.77 11.58
CA ARG A 255 -19.44 -0.08 11.81
C ARG A 255 -18.65 -0.78 12.90
N GLY A 256 -17.34 -0.67 12.85
CA GLY A 256 -16.47 -1.31 13.82
C GLY A 256 -16.20 -2.77 13.48
N PRO A 257 -15.94 -3.64 14.47
CA PRO A 257 -15.79 -5.07 14.24
C PRO A 257 -17.07 -5.62 13.61
N LEU A 258 -16.95 -6.24 12.44
CA LEU A 258 -18.07 -6.91 11.79
C LEU A 258 -18.19 -8.38 12.20
N GLY A 259 -17.11 -8.99 12.66
CA GLY A 259 -17.13 -10.36 13.17
C GLY A 259 -15.92 -11.16 12.74
N ASN A 260 -15.95 -12.43 13.07
CA ASN A 260 -14.93 -13.41 12.71
C ASN A 260 -15.56 -14.76 12.35
N GLY A 261 -14.81 -15.61 11.65
CA GLY A 261 -15.23 -16.94 11.24
C GLY A 261 -14.08 -17.78 10.70
N GLU A 262 -14.26 -19.10 10.68
CA GLU A 262 -13.30 -20.04 10.12
C GLU A 262 -13.64 -20.32 8.64
N ILE A 263 -12.64 -20.25 7.76
CA ILE A 263 -12.81 -20.53 6.33
C ILE A 263 -11.80 -21.60 5.91
N LEU A 264 -12.30 -22.63 5.25
CA LEU A 264 -11.49 -23.71 4.72
C LEU A 264 -10.94 -23.38 3.33
N LEU A 265 -9.62 -23.40 3.20
CA LEU A 265 -8.90 -23.20 1.94
C LEU A 265 -8.05 -24.42 1.61
N THR A 266 -8.05 -24.82 0.34
CA THR A 266 -7.29 -25.96 -0.14
C THR A 266 -5.99 -25.48 -0.77
N ASP A 267 -4.85 -26.06 -0.38
CA ASP A 267 -3.55 -25.73 -0.95
C ASP A 267 -3.37 -26.31 -2.35
N LYS A 268 -2.23 -26.02 -2.99
CA LYS A 268 -1.91 -26.54 -4.33
C LYS A 268 -1.74 -28.07 -4.37
N ASN A 269 -1.57 -28.73 -3.23
CA ASN A 269 -1.41 -30.17 -3.11
C ASN A 269 -2.75 -30.89 -2.83
N GLY A 270 -3.85 -30.16 -2.67
CA GLY A 270 -5.16 -30.72 -2.35
C GLY A 270 -5.43 -30.88 -0.85
N THR A 271 -4.53 -30.41 0.01
CA THR A 271 -4.70 -30.44 1.47
C THR A 271 -5.61 -29.31 1.92
N THR A 272 -6.60 -29.61 2.75
CA THR A 272 -7.50 -28.59 3.31
C THR A 272 -6.90 -28.00 4.57
N HIS A 273 -6.87 -26.68 4.64
CA HIS A 273 -6.36 -25.92 5.76
C HIS A 273 -7.43 -25.01 6.33
N ASN A 274 -7.36 -24.78 7.64
CA ASN A 274 -8.22 -23.85 8.33
C ASN A 274 -7.60 -22.46 8.39
N PHE A 275 -8.41 -21.42 8.19
CA PHE A 275 -8.02 -20.04 8.33
C PHE A 275 -9.01 -19.30 9.21
N HIS A 276 -8.50 -18.59 10.22
CA HIS A 276 -9.28 -17.69 11.05
C HIS A 276 -9.39 -16.33 10.37
N PHE A 277 -10.61 -15.89 10.07
CA PHE A 277 -10.87 -14.60 9.45
C PHE A 277 -11.46 -13.61 10.44
N GLU A 278 -10.98 -12.37 10.42
CA GLU A 278 -11.55 -11.22 11.14
C GLU A 278 -11.90 -10.11 10.14
N THR A 279 -13.05 -9.44 10.31
CA THR A 279 -13.43 -8.27 9.50
C THR A 279 -13.77 -7.06 10.35
N PHE A 280 -13.28 -5.89 9.93
CA PHE A 280 -13.57 -4.58 10.55
C PHE A 280 -13.96 -3.53 9.51
N TYR A 281 -15.02 -2.76 9.79
CA TYR A 281 -15.47 -1.66 8.97
C TYR A 281 -15.14 -0.30 9.59
N ASN A 282 -14.32 0.50 8.92
CA ASN A 282 -13.89 1.81 9.43
C ASN A 282 -14.88 2.95 9.12
N GLY A 283 -15.97 2.65 8.41
CA GLY A 283 -16.95 3.63 7.91
C GLY A 283 -16.81 3.97 6.42
N TYR A 284 -15.67 3.62 5.81
CA TYR A 284 -15.40 3.74 4.38
C TYR A 284 -15.15 2.37 3.75
N ASP A 285 -14.36 1.55 4.43
CA ASP A 285 -13.89 0.27 3.94
C ASP A 285 -14.05 -0.83 4.97
N ALA A 286 -14.42 -2.01 4.49
CA ALA A 286 -14.28 -3.27 5.21
C ALA A 286 -12.87 -3.81 4.96
N LEU A 287 -12.19 -4.12 6.05
CA LEU A 287 -10.84 -4.67 6.07
C LEU A 287 -10.92 -6.04 6.71
N THR A 288 -10.54 -7.05 5.94
CA THR A 288 -10.58 -8.45 6.34
C THR A 288 -9.17 -9.02 6.35
N LEU A 289 -8.84 -9.79 7.38
CA LEU A 289 -7.59 -10.53 7.53
C LEU A 289 -7.92 -12.00 7.80
N GLY A 290 -7.36 -12.91 7.01
CA GLY A 290 -7.39 -14.35 7.22
C GLY A 290 -6.00 -14.86 7.59
N VAL A 291 -5.92 -15.61 8.68
CA VAL A 291 -4.68 -16.16 9.26
C VAL A 291 -4.74 -17.68 9.26
N HIS A 292 -3.76 -18.33 8.63
CA HIS A 292 -3.66 -19.79 8.62
C HIS A 292 -3.52 -20.36 10.04
N GLN A 293 -4.32 -21.37 10.36
CA GLN A 293 -4.35 -22.04 11.67
C GLN A 293 -3.79 -23.47 11.62
N GLY A 294 -3.56 -24.02 10.42
CA GLY A 294 -3.04 -25.37 10.24
C GLY A 294 -3.82 -26.22 9.25
N GLU A 295 -3.40 -27.46 9.10
CA GLU A 295 -4.09 -28.49 8.31
C GLU A 295 -5.34 -29.00 9.05
N VAL A 296 -6.41 -29.25 8.30
CA VAL A 296 -7.57 -29.98 8.81
C VAL A 296 -7.36 -31.46 8.48
N PRO A 297 -7.35 -32.37 9.47
CA PRO A 297 -7.26 -33.79 9.21
C PRO A 297 -8.37 -34.24 8.26
N ALA A 298 -8.04 -35.01 7.23
CA ALA A 298 -9.04 -35.64 6.39
C ALA A 298 -9.90 -36.54 7.29
N ILE A 299 -11.20 -36.23 7.40
CA ILE A 299 -12.15 -37.15 8.03
C ILE A 299 -12.24 -38.35 7.09
N VAL A 300 -11.51 -39.42 7.41
CA VAL A 300 -11.71 -40.72 6.75
C VAL A 300 -13.05 -41.24 7.24
N SER A 301 -14.09 -41.04 6.43
CA SER A 301 -15.37 -41.71 6.62
C SER A 301 -15.15 -43.20 6.46
N ALA A 302 -14.91 -43.90 7.57
CA ALA A 302 -14.98 -45.35 7.62
C ALA A 302 -16.44 -45.77 7.41
N PHE A 303 -16.89 -45.83 6.16
CA PHE A 303 -18.04 -46.64 5.80
C PHE A 303 -17.63 -48.10 5.91
N GLY A 304 -17.63 -48.60 7.15
CA GLY A 304 -17.61 -50.02 7.46
C GLY A 304 -18.86 -50.63 6.85
N GLY A 305 -18.69 -51.29 5.71
CA GLY A 305 -19.71 -52.14 5.13
C GLY A 305 -20.03 -53.27 6.08
N PHE A 306 -21.18 -53.16 6.78
CA PHE A 306 -21.85 -54.33 7.32
C PHE A 306 -22.44 -55.09 6.13
N GLY A 307 -21.67 -56.06 5.63
CA GLY A 307 -22.23 -57.17 4.87
C GLY A 307 -22.93 -58.11 5.82
N SER A 308 -24.25 -58.24 5.67
CA SER A 308 -25.01 -59.44 6.05
C SER A 308 -25.16 -60.30 4.79
N PRO A 309 -25.25 -61.64 4.91
CA PRO A 309 -26.36 -62.31 5.59
C PRO A 309 -25.95 -63.11 6.83
#